data_AF-A0A1G6KIR9-F1
#
_entry.id   AF-A0A1G6KIR9-F1
#
_cell.length_a   1.000
_cell.length_b   1.000
_cell.length_c   1.000
_cell.angle_alpha   90.00
_cell.angle_beta   90.00
_cell.angle_gamma   90.00
#
_symmetry.space_group_name_H-M   'P 1'
#
loop_
_entity.id
_entity.type
_entity.pdbx_description
1 polymer ?
#
loop_
_entity_poly.entity_id
_entity_poly.type
_entity_poly.pdbx_seq_one_letter_code
_entity_poly.pdbx_strand_id
1 'polypeptide(L)'
;MNIQKDFLYCYTVVGEKDRYYFLERFLSINKFTNITLLTEKNIVVTFGINLKVGKKDDFWLIETPALVPQTCLFFPTNGLEVPSNGISEKIILFESNPFCKNSNVSFLEALRAEYPKSYIVVGLMDFPRYQAFTDLLPAGEDLSIAIKKYQDYNLDTIVLKEAKDVQKITDSYESVFSIWKRCLCKNVALLEDKIKNNDIMYDFQYLWEELPPNSIRFPEIQAQKICSYTNIKKVFDENRLTIHNSPTNLFLKSFFGENMKTHKGNITLWQSYVDSCYKILFPANNKDGVFVFVPLYRQTIEEAGLAFWDVEEDEKELVQKLKDSFFSTFENSKYACLVTPVFKNEDEYEKNLADKNQSLYGIRAEFSRILNSYVKNGIISIIQGFVQERYERLRGLLS
;
A
#
# COMPACT_ATOMS: atom_id res chain seq x y z
N MET A 1 -16.65 9.49 5.61
CA MET A 1 -15.32 10.02 5.25
C MET A 1 -15.40 11.53 4.99
N ASN A 2 -14.57 12.37 5.62
CA ASN A 2 -14.53 13.80 5.28
C ASN A 2 -13.52 14.00 4.15
N ILE A 3 -13.99 13.88 2.90
CA ILE A 3 -13.17 13.87 1.69
C ILE A 3 -12.22 15.08 1.65
N GLN A 4 -12.65 16.26 2.10
CA GLN A 4 -11.81 17.46 2.05
C GLN A 4 -10.62 17.47 3.03
N LYS A 5 -10.70 16.78 4.17
CA LYS A 5 -9.61 16.84 5.16
C LYS A 5 -8.36 16.11 4.69
N ASP A 6 -8.52 15.14 3.80
CA ASP A 6 -7.45 14.24 3.37
C ASP A 6 -6.87 14.64 2.00
N PHE A 7 -7.51 15.57 1.27
CA PHE A 7 -7.09 15.99 -0.07
C PHE A 7 -6.89 17.50 -0.17
N LEU A 8 -5.76 17.90 -0.76
CA LEU A 8 -5.46 19.31 -1.01
C LEU A 8 -6.39 19.89 -2.09
N TYR A 9 -6.79 19.06 -3.05
CA TYR A 9 -7.72 19.42 -4.12
C TYR A 9 -8.76 18.33 -4.31
N CYS A 10 -10.03 18.69 -4.25
CA CYS A 10 -11.09 17.83 -4.77
C CYS A 10 -11.79 18.53 -5.93
N TYR A 11 -12.41 17.78 -6.83
CA TYR A 11 -13.21 18.30 -7.93
C TYR A 11 -14.54 17.59 -7.94
N THR A 12 -15.63 18.35 -7.95
CA THR A 12 -16.96 17.75 -8.14
C THR A 12 -17.25 17.69 -9.63
N VAL A 13 -17.33 16.48 -10.15
CA VAL A 13 -17.57 16.19 -11.57
C VAL A 13 -19.06 15.95 -11.80
N VAL A 14 -19.72 16.91 -12.44
CA VAL A 14 -21.16 16.92 -12.69
C VAL A 14 -21.45 16.87 -14.19
N GLY A 15 -22.72 16.73 -14.56
CA GLY A 15 -23.19 16.51 -15.94
C GLY A 15 -24.11 15.30 -16.02
N GLU A 16 -24.67 15.03 -17.19
CA GLU A 16 -25.57 13.90 -17.42
C GLU A 16 -24.79 12.56 -17.47
N LYS A 17 -25.05 11.70 -18.48
CA LYS A 17 -24.30 10.44 -18.66
C LYS A 17 -22.84 10.66 -19.08
N ASP A 18 -22.54 11.85 -19.60
CA ASP A 18 -21.23 12.23 -20.16
C ASP A 18 -20.08 12.09 -19.15
N ARG A 19 -20.31 12.44 -17.88
CA ARG A 19 -19.31 12.29 -16.82
C ARG A 19 -18.87 10.83 -16.59
N TYR A 20 -19.75 9.86 -16.84
CA TYR A 20 -19.42 8.44 -16.68
C TYR A 20 -18.69 7.88 -17.90
N TYR A 21 -19.01 8.38 -19.11
CA TYR A 21 -18.20 8.11 -20.30
C TYR A 21 -16.78 8.68 -20.15
N PHE A 22 -16.66 9.86 -19.55
CA PHE A 22 -15.37 10.41 -19.15
C PHE A 22 -14.64 9.48 -18.17
N LEU A 23 -15.31 9.05 -17.09
CA LEU A 23 -14.71 8.18 -16.08
C LEU A 23 -14.19 6.85 -16.67
N GLU A 24 -14.98 6.21 -17.53
CA GLU A 24 -14.61 4.98 -18.23
C GLU A 24 -13.32 5.17 -19.05
N ARG A 25 -13.27 6.26 -19.84
CA ARG A 25 -12.11 6.61 -20.67
C ARG A 25 -10.90 6.99 -19.83
N PHE A 26 -11.11 7.77 -18.76
CA PHE A 26 -10.05 8.24 -17.87
C PHE A 26 -9.29 7.08 -17.24
N LEU A 27 -10.02 6.07 -16.78
CA LEU A 27 -9.41 4.91 -16.14
C LEU A 27 -8.79 3.94 -17.15
N SER A 28 -9.02 4.14 -18.46
CA SER A 28 -8.63 3.18 -19.52
C SER A 28 -9.14 1.76 -19.24
N ILE A 29 -10.29 1.65 -18.56
CA ILE A 29 -10.89 0.37 -18.16
C ILE A 29 -12.00 0.02 -19.15
N ASN A 30 -11.72 -0.89 -20.09
CA ASN A 30 -12.75 -1.52 -20.93
C ASN A 30 -13.64 -2.52 -20.13
N LYS A 31 -13.51 -2.59 -18.80
CA LYS A 31 -14.20 -3.56 -17.94
C LYS A 31 -15.47 -3.04 -17.25
N PHE A 32 -15.77 -1.75 -17.28
CA PHE A 32 -17.04 -1.24 -16.76
C PHE A 32 -18.16 -1.53 -17.76
N THR A 33 -18.55 -2.80 -17.84
CA THR A 33 -19.55 -3.32 -18.78
C THR A 33 -20.96 -2.77 -18.57
N ASN A 34 -21.21 -1.99 -17.50
CA ASN A 34 -22.51 -1.42 -17.22
C ASN A 34 -22.41 -0.03 -16.56
N ILE A 35 -22.29 1.01 -17.40
CA ILE A 35 -22.29 2.42 -17.00
C ILE A 35 -23.53 2.78 -16.16
N THR A 36 -24.66 2.10 -16.36
CA THR A 36 -25.89 2.36 -15.60
C THR A 36 -25.72 2.12 -14.10
N LEU A 37 -24.91 1.13 -13.69
CA LEU A 37 -24.58 0.91 -12.27
C LEU A 37 -23.79 2.07 -11.64
N LEU A 38 -22.99 2.79 -12.44
CA LEU A 38 -22.21 3.94 -11.98
C LEU A 38 -23.12 5.13 -11.67
N THR A 39 -24.27 5.24 -12.34
CA THR A 39 -25.20 6.37 -12.16
C THR A 39 -25.90 6.39 -10.80
N GLU A 40 -25.95 5.23 -10.13
CA GLU A 40 -26.62 5.01 -8.84
C GLU A 40 -25.66 5.07 -7.65
N LYS A 41 -24.37 5.32 -7.88
CA LYS A 41 -23.34 5.34 -6.83
C LYS A 41 -22.58 6.66 -6.83
N ASN A 42 -22.24 7.11 -5.63
CA ASN A 42 -21.26 8.16 -5.48
C ASN A 42 -19.87 7.53 -5.69
N ILE A 43 -19.06 8.11 -6.56
CA ILE A 43 -17.74 7.57 -6.89
C ILE A 43 -16.69 8.61 -6.51
N VAL A 44 -15.68 8.18 -5.77
CA VAL A 44 -14.49 8.97 -5.46
C VAL A 44 -13.33 8.33 -6.19
N VAL A 45 -12.69 9.09 -7.07
CA VAL A 45 -11.44 8.68 -7.74
C VAL A 45 -10.31 9.43 -7.08
N THR A 46 -9.31 8.70 -6.58
CA THR A 46 -8.14 9.24 -5.91
C THR A 46 -6.88 8.75 -6.60
N PHE A 47 -5.77 9.45 -6.38
CA PHE A 47 -4.48 8.88 -6.73
C PHE A 47 -4.23 7.58 -5.98
N GLY A 48 -3.68 6.60 -6.68
CA GLY A 48 -3.07 5.44 -6.08
C GLY A 48 -2.10 4.79 -7.05
N ILE A 49 -1.09 4.10 -6.52
CA ILE A 49 0.01 3.64 -7.37
C ILE A 49 -0.44 2.50 -8.31
N ASN A 50 -1.45 1.74 -7.89
CA ASN A 50 -2.07 0.70 -8.68
C ASN A 50 -3.54 1.03 -8.87
N LEU A 51 -4.11 0.56 -9.98
CA LEU A 51 -5.55 0.61 -10.16
C LEU A 51 -6.24 -0.33 -9.16
N LYS A 52 -7.01 0.22 -8.22
CA LYS A 52 -7.83 -0.55 -7.28
C LYS A 52 -9.25 -0.01 -7.24
N VAL A 53 -10.21 -0.92 -7.05
CA VAL A 53 -11.62 -0.57 -6.87
C VAL A 53 -12.10 -1.19 -5.57
N GLY A 54 -12.64 -0.35 -4.68
CA GLY A 54 -13.16 -0.76 -3.39
C GLY A 54 -14.51 -0.11 -3.11
N LYS A 55 -15.20 -0.64 -2.10
CA LYS A 55 -16.40 -0.03 -1.55
C LYS A 55 -16.10 0.44 -0.13
N LYS A 56 -16.40 1.70 0.18
CA LYS A 56 -16.26 2.27 1.51
C LYS A 56 -17.50 3.09 1.84
N ASP A 57 -18.22 2.71 2.87
CA ASP A 57 -19.51 3.29 3.24
C ASP A 57 -20.48 3.28 2.02
N ASP A 58 -21.00 4.46 1.66
CA ASP A 58 -21.91 4.70 0.54
C ASP A 58 -21.20 5.07 -0.78
N PHE A 59 -19.87 4.99 -0.81
CA PHE A 59 -19.06 5.39 -1.96
C PHE A 59 -18.33 4.21 -2.59
N TRP A 60 -18.17 4.28 -3.91
CA TRP A 60 -17.15 3.51 -4.61
C TRP A 60 -15.85 4.31 -4.61
N LEU A 61 -14.77 3.70 -4.14
CA LEU A 61 -13.44 4.30 -4.13
C LEU A 61 -12.62 3.66 -5.26
N ILE A 62 -12.09 4.50 -6.15
CA ILE A 62 -11.22 4.08 -7.24
C ILE A 62 -9.87 4.76 -7.05
N GLU A 63 -8.84 3.96 -6.82
CA GLU A 63 -7.45 4.42 -6.80
C GLU A 63 -6.84 4.23 -8.18
N THR A 64 -6.19 5.26 -8.74
CA THR A 64 -5.57 5.18 -10.07
C THR A 64 -4.28 6.00 -10.15
N PRO A 65 -3.26 5.53 -10.90
CA PRO A 65 -2.05 6.32 -11.13
C PRO A 65 -2.29 7.46 -12.14
N ALA A 66 -3.46 7.52 -12.76
CA ALA A 66 -3.81 8.55 -13.74
C ALA A 66 -4.14 9.93 -13.13
N LEU A 67 -4.29 10.02 -11.80
CA LEU A 67 -4.49 11.29 -11.10
C LEU A 67 -3.18 11.86 -10.55
N VAL A 68 -3.17 13.16 -10.29
CA VAL A 68 -2.10 13.78 -9.50
C VAL A 68 -2.33 13.46 -8.01
N PRO A 69 -1.30 13.13 -7.22
CA PRO A 69 -1.45 12.90 -5.79
C PRO A 69 -2.12 14.06 -5.05
N GLN A 70 -2.82 13.74 -3.96
CA GLN A 70 -3.67 14.67 -3.19
C GLN A 70 -4.80 15.34 -3.98
N THR A 71 -5.12 14.82 -5.16
CA THR A 71 -6.29 15.20 -5.94
C THR A 71 -7.37 14.13 -5.85
N CYS A 72 -8.63 14.53 -5.67
CA CYS A 72 -9.78 13.66 -5.87
C CYS A 72 -10.73 14.17 -6.93
N LEU A 73 -11.31 13.24 -7.71
CA LEU A 73 -12.49 13.50 -8.53
C LEU A 73 -13.69 12.84 -7.85
N PHE A 74 -14.70 13.63 -7.55
CA PHE A 74 -15.95 13.17 -6.95
C PHE A 74 -17.06 13.20 -7.99
N PHE A 75 -17.65 12.03 -8.27
CA PHE A 75 -18.79 11.87 -9.17
C PHE A 75 -20.03 11.57 -8.31
N PRO A 76 -20.92 12.54 -8.10
CA PRO A 76 -22.16 12.31 -7.37
C PRO A 76 -23.13 11.43 -8.17
N THR A 77 -24.12 10.85 -7.50
CA THR A 77 -25.27 10.19 -8.17
C THR A 77 -26.10 11.19 -8.99
N ASN A 78 -27.01 10.69 -9.84
CA ASN A 78 -27.94 11.53 -10.61
C ASN A 78 -28.88 12.38 -9.73
N GLY A 79 -29.10 12.00 -8.47
CA GLY A 79 -30.00 12.68 -7.54
C GLY A 79 -29.44 13.97 -6.92
N LEU A 80 -28.17 14.32 -7.19
CA LEU A 80 -27.53 15.55 -6.72
C LEU A 80 -27.85 15.89 -5.25
N GLU A 81 -27.43 15.02 -4.35
CA GLU A 81 -27.07 15.47 -3.01
C GLU A 81 -25.57 15.76 -3.06
N VAL A 82 -25.21 16.94 -3.57
CA VAL A 82 -23.85 17.46 -3.37
C VAL A 82 -23.68 17.59 -1.86
N PRO A 83 -22.74 16.85 -1.22
CA PRO A 83 -22.65 16.87 0.22
C PRO A 83 -22.34 18.29 0.69
N SER A 84 -23.26 18.91 1.44
CA SER A 84 -23.13 20.26 2.01
C SER A 84 -21.89 20.43 2.92
N ASN A 85 -21.26 19.32 3.30
CA ASN A 85 -20.15 19.27 4.25
C ASN A 85 -18.75 19.09 3.62
N GLY A 86 -18.58 19.25 2.31
CA GLY A 86 -17.27 18.96 1.68
C GLY A 86 -17.09 19.47 0.26
N ILE A 87 -17.80 20.52 -0.12
CA ILE A 87 -17.79 21.01 -1.50
C ILE A 87 -16.42 21.58 -1.83
N SER A 88 -15.75 20.89 -2.75
CA SER A 88 -14.69 21.48 -3.53
C SER A 88 -15.10 22.86 -4.04
N GLU A 89 -14.25 23.87 -3.85
CA GLU A 89 -14.38 25.17 -4.52
C GLU A 89 -14.34 25.06 -6.06
N LYS A 90 -14.28 23.85 -6.65
CA LYS A 90 -14.04 23.58 -8.05
C LYS A 90 -15.03 22.53 -8.59
N ILE A 91 -15.87 22.96 -9.53
CA ILE A 91 -16.88 22.12 -10.17
C ILE A 91 -16.55 21.99 -11.65
N ILE A 92 -16.60 20.77 -12.18
CA ILE A 92 -16.44 20.50 -13.61
C ILE A 92 -17.76 19.97 -14.16
N LEU A 93 -18.39 20.72 -15.04
CA LEU A 93 -19.60 20.31 -15.75
C LEU A 93 -19.21 19.67 -17.09
N PHE A 94 -19.43 18.36 -17.23
CA PHE A 94 -19.24 17.67 -18.50
C PHE A 94 -20.48 17.73 -19.38
N GLU A 95 -20.24 17.99 -20.65
CA GLU A 95 -21.24 17.95 -21.70
C GLU A 95 -20.65 17.32 -22.96
N SER A 96 -21.38 16.39 -23.56
CA SER A 96 -21.13 15.92 -24.93
C SER A 96 -22.13 16.55 -25.89
N ASN A 97 -21.78 16.54 -27.19
CA ASN A 97 -22.65 17.08 -28.22
C ASN A 97 -24.06 16.40 -28.22
N PRO A 98 -25.16 17.11 -28.51
CA PRO A 98 -25.20 18.54 -28.85
C PRO A 98 -24.84 19.39 -27.63
N PHE A 99 -23.97 20.39 -27.82
CA PHE A 99 -23.50 21.23 -26.73
C PHE A 99 -24.51 22.33 -26.42
N CYS A 100 -24.35 22.96 -25.25
CA CYS A 100 -25.21 24.02 -24.75
C CYS A 100 -26.69 23.63 -24.63
N LYS A 101 -26.97 22.39 -24.19
CA LYS A 101 -28.34 21.92 -23.93
C LYS A 101 -29.02 22.83 -22.92
N ASN A 102 -30.31 23.12 -23.12
CA ASN A 102 -31.08 23.94 -22.17
C ASN A 102 -31.06 23.33 -20.75
N SER A 103 -31.06 22.00 -20.63
CA SER A 103 -30.92 21.30 -19.33
C SER A 103 -29.62 21.67 -18.62
N ASN A 104 -28.50 21.68 -19.34
CA ASN A 104 -27.18 22.03 -18.78
C ASN A 104 -27.06 23.51 -18.44
N VAL A 105 -27.67 24.40 -19.22
CA VAL A 105 -27.68 25.84 -18.92
C VAL A 105 -28.48 26.12 -17.64
N SER A 106 -29.71 25.58 -17.52
CA SER A 106 -30.50 25.71 -16.30
C SER A 106 -29.80 25.08 -15.09
N PHE A 107 -29.12 23.96 -15.29
CA PHE A 107 -28.35 23.30 -14.25
C PHE A 107 -27.15 24.15 -13.78
N LEU A 108 -26.44 24.78 -14.72
CA LEU A 108 -25.34 25.69 -14.42
C LEU A 108 -25.82 26.91 -13.61
N GLU A 109 -26.98 27.48 -13.94
CA GLU A 109 -27.57 28.59 -13.19
C GLU A 109 -27.91 28.17 -11.75
N ALA A 110 -28.48 26.98 -11.57
CA ALA A 110 -28.75 26.42 -10.25
C ALA A 110 -27.45 26.23 -9.43
N LEU A 111 -26.40 25.68 -10.05
CA LEU A 111 -25.09 25.51 -9.39
C LEU A 111 -24.48 26.84 -8.96
N ARG A 112 -24.60 27.90 -9.77
CA ARG A 112 -24.12 29.24 -9.42
C ARG A 112 -24.89 29.86 -8.27
N ALA A 113 -26.20 29.64 -8.23
CA ALA A 113 -27.05 30.14 -7.15
C ALA A 113 -26.74 29.43 -5.82
N GLU A 114 -26.53 28.12 -5.86
CA GLU A 114 -26.22 27.30 -4.69
C GLU A 114 -24.77 27.49 -4.20
N TYR A 115 -23.83 27.68 -5.14
CA TYR A 115 -22.39 27.76 -4.89
C TYR A 115 -21.73 29.01 -5.50
N PRO A 116 -22.04 30.21 -5.00
CA PRO A 116 -21.62 31.47 -5.62
C PRO A 116 -20.10 31.73 -5.57
N LYS A 117 -19.36 30.99 -4.74
CA LYS A 117 -17.89 31.10 -4.62
C LYS A 117 -17.13 30.01 -5.37
N SER A 118 -17.83 29.03 -5.94
CA SER A 118 -17.18 27.93 -6.64
C SER A 118 -16.70 28.38 -8.01
N TYR A 119 -15.48 27.97 -8.35
CA TYR A 119 -14.94 28.05 -9.68
C TYR A 119 -15.51 26.92 -10.53
N ILE A 120 -16.25 27.27 -11.59
CA ILE A 120 -16.94 26.31 -12.46
C ILE A 120 -16.24 26.29 -13.81
N VAL A 121 -15.90 25.10 -14.30
CA VAL A 121 -15.33 24.86 -15.63
C VAL A 121 -16.24 23.94 -16.42
N VAL A 122 -16.36 24.17 -17.72
CA VAL A 122 -17.13 23.30 -18.62
C VAL A 122 -16.20 22.40 -19.42
N GLY A 123 -16.33 21.09 -19.24
CA GLY A 123 -15.65 20.07 -20.01
C GLY A 123 -16.47 19.67 -21.24
N LEU A 124 -16.05 20.11 -22.43
CA LEU A 124 -16.70 19.79 -23.70
C LEU A 124 -16.10 18.51 -24.30
N MET A 125 -16.89 17.44 -24.34
CA MET A 125 -16.49 16.12 -24.84
C MET A 125 -16.78 16.00 -26.33
N ASP A 126 -15.74 16.20 -27.14
CA ASP A 126 -15.75 16.13 -28.60
C ASP A 126 -15.05 14.85 -29.11
N PHE A 127 -15.49 13.70 -28.60
CA PHE A 127 -14.93 12.42 -29.02
C PHE A 127 -15.38 12.01 -30.44
N PRO A 128 -14.52 11.33 -31.22
CA PRO A 128 -14.87 10.85 -32.56
C PRO A 128 -16.13 9.99 -32.51
N ARG A 129 -17.17 10.42 -33.23
CA ARG A 129 -18.41 9.65 -33.36
C ARG A 129 -18.33 8.73 -34.56
N TYR A 130 -18.81 7.50 -34.40
CA TYR A 130 -19.18 6.64 -35.52
C TYR A 130 -20.60 7.00 -36.00
N GLN A 131 -20.85 8.26 -36.34
CA GLN A 131 -22.14 8.71 -36.88
C GLN A 131 -21.94 9.22 -38.30
N ALA A 132 -22.70 8.67 -39.25
CA ALA A 132 -22.80 9.19 -40.60
C ALA A 132 -23.57 10.52 -40.54
N PHE A 133 -22.88 11.63 -40.76
CA PHE A 133 -23.50 12.95 -40.79
C PHE A 133 -24.32 13.11 -42.07
N THR A 134 -25.64 13.23 -41.92
CA THR A 134 -26.53 13.79 -42.94
C THR A 134 -27.02 15.14 -42.45
N ASP A 135 -26.60 16.18 -43.17
CA ASP A 135 -27.08 17.57 -43.17
C ASP A 135 -26.84 18.47 -41.94
N LEU A 136 -26.22 19.61 -42.24
CA LEU A 136 -26.00 20.86 -41.48
C LEU A 136 -26.42 20.89 -40.00
N LEU A 137 -25.40 20.99 -39.15
CA LEU A 137 -25.50 21.09 -37.70
C LEU A 137 -26.27 22.35 -37.24
N PRO A 138 -27.37 22.24 -36.47
CA PRO A 138 -27.98 23.36 -35.73
C PRO A 138 -26.98 24.15 -34.86
N ALA A 139 -27.29 25.41 -34.57
CA ALA A 139 -26.48 26.24 -33.66
C ALA A 139 -26.34 25.57 -32.28
N GLY A 140 -25.09 25.39 -31.81
CA GLY A 140 -24.76 24.63 -30.58
C GLY A 140 -24.12 23.26 -30.84
N GLU A 141 -24.08 22.80 -32.08
CA GLU A 141 -23.35 21.57 -32.46
C GLU A 141 -21.93 21.85 -32.96
N ASP A 142 -21.62 23.11 -33.32
CA ASP A 142 -20.25 23.58 -33.54
C ASP A 142 -19.59 23.88 -32.19
N LEU A 143 -18.54 23.12 -31.90
CA LEU A 143 -17.70 23.27 -30.71
C LEU A 143 -17.24 24.72 -30.49
N SER A 144 -16.95 25.46 -31.56
CA SER A 144 -16.49 26.85 -31.51
C SER A 144 -17.58 27.79 -30.99
N ILE A 145 -18.84 27.54 -31.38
CA ILE A 145 -20.00 28.30 -30.92
C ILE A 145 -20.26 27.99 -29.44
N ALA A 146 -20.16 26.71 -29.05
CA ALA A 146 -20.34 26.30 -27.67
C ALA A 146 -19.30 26.94 -26.73
N ILE A 147 -18.02 26.93 -27.13
CA ILE A 147 -16.93 27.60 -26.41
C ILE A 147 -17.26 29.07 -26.20
N LYS A 148 -17.62 29.78 -27.29
CA LYS A 148 -17.95 31.21 -27.21
C LYS A 148 -19.14 31.47 -26.27
N LYS A 149 -20.19 30.65 -26.35
CA LYS A 149 -21.37 30.81 -25.49
C LYS A 149 -21.04 30.62 -24.01
N TYR A 150 -20.19 29.64 -23.66
CA TYR A 150 -19.75 29.47 -22.27
C TYR A 150 -18.82 30.59 -21.80
N GLN A 151 -17.98 31.13 -22.68
CA GLN A 151 -17.18 32.32 -22.40
C GLN A 151 -18.04 33.56 -22.17
N ASP A 152 -19.16 33.72 -22.90
CA ASP A 152 -20.13 34.79 -22.67
C ASP A 152 -20.80 34.68 -21.29
N TYR A 153 -20.88 33.46 -20.72
CA TYR A 153 -21.27 33.23 -19.33
C TYR A 153 -20.13 33.47 -18.32
N ASN A 154 -18.95 33.91 -18.74
CA ASN A 154 -17.74 34.03 -17.93
C ASN A 154 -17.32 32.70 -17.29
N LEU A 155 -17.27 31.64 -18.11
CA LEU A 155 -16.80 30.31 -17.73
C LEU A 155 -15.61 29.90 -18.58
N ASP A 156 -14.67 29.23 -17.92
CA ASP A 156 -13.59 28.56 -18.61
C ASP A 156 -14.08 27.25 -19.23
N THR A 157 -13.50 26.90 -20.37
CA THR A 157 -13.86 25.70 -21.14
C THR A 157 -12.64 24.84 -21.37
N ILE A 158 -12.79 23.52 -21.20
CA ILE A 158 -11.78 22.52 -21.51
C ILE A 158 -12.34 21.60 -22.58
N VAL A 159 -11.63 21.47 -23.70
CA VAL A 159 -12.05 20.59 -24.80
C VAL A 159 -11.31 19.25 -24.70
N LEU A 160 -12.09 18.18 -24.62
CA LEU A 160 -11.61 16.79 -24.63
C LEU A 160 -11.95 16.13 -25.97
N LYS A 161 -10.95 15.85 -26.80
CA LYS A 161 -11.08 15.19 -28.10
C LYS A 161 -10.71 13.72 -28.09
N GLU A 162 -9.95 13.30 -27.08
CA GLU A 162 -9.46 11.93 -26.94
C GLU A 162 -9.17 11.58 -25.48
N ALA A 163 -9.03 10.30 -25.15
CA ALA A 163 -8.85 9.86 -23.75
C ALA A 163 -7.59 10.45 -23.09
N LYS A 164 -6.54 10.77 -23.85
CA LYS A 164 -5.34 11.42 -23.30
C LYS A 164 -5.57 12.89 -22.92
N ASP A 165 -6.59 13.54 -23.49
CA ASP A 165 -6.92 14.93 -23.16
C ASP A 165 -7.46 15.08 -21.74
N VAL A 166 -7.79 13.98 -21.05
CA VAL A 166 -8.21 14.02 -19.66
C VAL A 166 -7.13 14.68 -18.78
N GLN A 167 -5.85 14.57 -19.16
CA GLN A 167 -4.78 15.29 -18.48
C GLN A 167 -5.00 16.81 -18.47
N LYS A 168 -5.69 17.41 -19.46
CA LYS A 168 -5.99 18.86 -19.45
C LYS A 168 -6.81 19.30 -18.25
N ILE A 169 -7.60 18.41 -17.64
CA ILE A 169 -8.37 18.70 -16.43
C ILE A 169 -7.45 18.80 -15.23
N THR A 170 -6.47 17.90 -15.14
CA THR A 170 -5.45 17.92 -14.08
C THR A 170 -4.39 19.00 -14.33
N ASP A 171 -4.07 19.29 -15.59
CA ASP A 171 -3.05 20.24 -16.05
C ASP A 171 -3.54 21.69 -16.07
N SER A 172 -4.86 21.91 -16.07
CA SER A 172 -5.47 23.24 -15.90
C SER A 172 -4.99 23.98 -14.65
N TYR A 173 -4.28 23.28 -13.76
CA TYR A 173 -3.50 23.83 -12.67
C TYR A 173 -2.07 23.32 -12.69
N GLU A 174 -1.27 23.80 -13.64
CA GLU A 174 0.19 23.64 -13.74
C GLU A 174 0.89 23.86 -12.38
N SER A 175 0.35 24.73 -11.53
CA SER A 175 0.82 24.97 -10.16
C SER A 175 0.76 23.72 -9.28
N VAL A 176 -0.31 22.92 -9.35
CA VAL A 176 -0.49 21.71 -8.53
C VAL A 176 0.48 20.62 -8.97
N PHE A 177 0.56 20.36 -10.27
CA PHE A 177 1.53 19.41 -10.80
C PHE A 177 2.97 19.85 -10.54
N SER A 178 3.27 21.15 -10.67
CA SER A 178 4.59 21.70 -10.36
C SER A 178 4.93 21.61 -8.87
N ILE A 179 3.98 21.89 -7.97
CA ILE A 179 4.15 21.71 -6.52
C ILE A 179 4.39 20.23 -6.23
N TRP A 180 3.56 19.34 -6.78
CA TRP A 180 3.71 17.91 -6.63
C TRP A 180 5.07 17.42 -7.11
N LYS A 181 5.48 17.77 -8.34
CA LYS A 181 6.77 17.39 -8.91
C LYS A 181 7.92 17.94 -8.08
N ARG A 182 7.84 19.16 -7.57
CA ARG A 182 8.85 19.75 -6.68
C ARG A 182 8.96 18.98 -5.36
N CYS A 183 7.82 18.63 -4.75
CA CYS A 183 7.79 17.80 -3.55
C CYS A 183 8.39 16.43 -3.83
N LEU A 184 8.00 15.78 -4.92
CA LEU A 184 8.54 14.47 -5.30
C LEU A 184 10.07 14.53 -5.53
N CYS A 185 10.57 15.53 -6.26
CA CYS A 185 12.01 15.74 -6.44
C CYS A 185 12.74 15.94 -5.11
N LYS A 186 12.19 16.75 -4.19
CA LYS A 186 12.76 16.96 -2.87
C LYS A 186 12.85 15.64 -2.08
N ASN A 187 11.79 14.84 -2.13
CA ASN A 187 11.70 13.61 -1.37
C ASN A 187 12.61 12.52 -1.92
N VAL A 188 12.70 12.40 -3.25
CA VAL A 188 13.66 11.53 -3.92
C VAL A 188 15.09 11.91 -3.54
N ALA A 189 15.43 13.20 -3.55
CA ALA A 189 16.76 13.67 -3.15
C ALA A 189 17.08 13.37 -1.67
N LEU A 190 16.09 13.54 -0.77
CA LEU A 190 16.27 13.25 0.66
C LEU A 190 16.48 11.74 0.91
N LEU A 191 15.69 10.89 0.27
CA LEU A 191 15.89 9.44 0.37
C LEU A 191 17.22 9.01 -0.24
N GLU A 192 17.60 9.59 -1.39
CA GLU A 192 18.90 9.33 -2.01
C GLU A 192 20.06 9.70 -1.08
N ASP A 193 19.97 10.83 -0.39
CA ASP A 193 20.97 11.28 0.58
C ASP A 193 21.08 10.31 1.76
N LYS A 194 19.96 9.94 2.38
CA LYS A 194 19.93 8.94 3.47
C LYS A 194 20.51 7.59 3.06
N ILE A 195 20.22 7.14 1.84
CA ILE A 195 20.76 5.89 1.27
C ILE A 195 22.27 6.02 1.06
N LYS A 196 22.74 7.10 0.44
CA LYS A 196 24.17 7.32 0.15
C LYS A 196 25.01 7.50 1.41
N ASN A 197 24.47 8.18 2.41
CA ASN A 197 25.15 8.44 3.68
C ASN A 197 25.04 7.26 4.65
N ASN A 198 24.31 6.19 4.30
CA ASN A 198 24.08 5.03 5.16
C ASN A 198 23.43 5.38 6.51
N ASP A 199 22.61 6.44 6.57
CA ASP A 199 21.99 6.93 7.81
C ASP A 199 21.23 5.82 8.54
N ILE A 200 20.45 5.03 7.78
CA ILE A 200 19.70 3.88 8.32
C ILE A 200 20.61 2.88 9.03
N MET A 201 21.83 2.66 8.52
CA MET A 201 22.80 1.76 9.15
C MET A 201 23.35 2.34 10.45
N TYR A 202 23.66 3.63 10.48
CA TYR A 202 24.13 4.29 11.68
C TYR A 202 23.04 4.35 12.76
N ASP A 203 21.82 4.73 12.40
CA ASP A 203 20.68 4.77 13.32
C ASP A 203 20.35 3.38 13.86
N PHE A 204 20.42 2.34 13.02
CA PHE A 204 20.27 0.96 13.47
C PHE A 204 21.37 0.55 14.44
N GLN A 205 22.64 0.86 14.16
CA GLN A 205 23.74 0.55 15.07
C GLN A 205 23.58 1.27 16.42
N TYR A 206 23.15 2.53 16.40
CA TYR A 206 22.86 3.30 17.61
C TYR A 206 21.75 2.64 18.44
N LEU A 207 20.58 2.36 17.83
CA LEU A 207 19.49 1.65 18.52
C LEU A 207 19.93 0.27 19.02
N TRP A 208 20.69 -0.46 18.21
CA TRP A 208 21.23 -1.76 18.57
C TRP A 208 22.10 -1.67 19.83
N GLU A 209 22.86 -0.59 20.01
CA GLU A 209 23.70 -0.36 21.17
C GLU A 209 22.96 0.06 22.44
N GLU A 210 21.75 0.61 22.31
CA GLU A 210 20.91 0.98 23.46
C GLU A 210 20.06 -0.18 24.00
N LEU A 211 19.92 -1.27 23.24
CA LEU A 211 19.08 -2.38 23.64
C LEU A 211 19.57 -3.08 24.93
N PRO A 212 18.64 -3.47 25.84
CA PRO A 212 18.98 -4.00 27.15
C PRO A 212 19.60 -5.42 27.08
N PRO A 213 20.30 -5.88 28.13
CA PRO A 213 20.97 -7.20 28.18
C PRO A 213 20.09 -8.42 27.89
N ASN A 214 18.79 -8.31 28.17
CA ASN A 214 17.82 -9.40 27.96
C ASN A 214 17.07 -9.30 26.62
N SER A 215 17.51 -8.43 25.72
CA SER A 215 16.89 -8.21 24.40
C SER A 215 17.48 -9.13 23.32
N ILE A 216 17.05 -8.89 22.08
CA ILE A 216 17.57 -9.51 20.86
C ILE A 216 19.02 -9.13 20.55
N ARG A 217 19.57 -8.09 21.21
CA ARG A 217 20.97 -7.65 21.06
C ARG A 217 22.00 -8.72 21.44
N PHE A 218 21.63 -9.62 22.34
CA PHE A 218 22.47 -10.70 22.83
C PHE A 218 21.96 -12.05 22.32
N PRO A 219 22.05 -12.29 21.00
CA PRO A 219 21.46 -13.47 20.37
C PRO A 219 22.09 -14.77 20.85
N GLU A 220 23.32 -14.75 21.36
CA GLU A 220 23.94 -15.90 22.02
C GLU A 220 23.24 -16.28 23.33
N ILE A 221 22.92 -15.29 24.18
CA ILE A 221 22.17 -15.50 25.43
C ILE A 221 20.75 -15.99 25.09
N GLN A 222 20.11 -15.39 24.08
CA GLN A 222 18.80 -15.84 23.63
C GLN A 222 18.85 -17.25 23.06
N ALA A 223 19.84 -17.58 22.23
CA ALA A 223 20.01 -18.91 21.65
C ALA A 223 20.22 -19.96 22.74
N GLN A 224 21.01 -19.66 23.78
CA GLN A 224 21.18 -20.55 24.93
C GLN A 224 19.84 -20.79 25.66
N LYS A 225 19.06 -19.73 25.92
CA LYS A 225 17.73 -19.84 26.55
C LYS A 225 16.77 -20.64 25.67
N ILE A 226 16.69 -20.33 24.38
CA ILE A 226 15.86 -21.01 23.37
C ILE A 226 16.21 -22.50 23.29
N CYS A 227 17.51 -22.81 23.24
CA CYS A 227 18.02 -24.17 23.11
C CYS A 227 18.12 -24.93 24.44
N SER A 228 17.65 -24.37 25.55
CA SER A 228 17.69 -25.04 26.85
C SER A 228 16.69 -26.19 26.93
N TYR A 229 17.01 -27.23 27.69
CA TYR A 229 16.09 -28.35 27.91
C TYR A 229 14.76 -27.88 28.51
N THR A 230 14.81 -26.97 29.48
CA THR A 230 13.63 -26.37 30.12
C THR A 230 12.68 -25.73 29.12
N ASN A 231 13.22 -24.95 28.17
CA ASN A 231 12.40 -24.33 27.12
C ASN A 231 11.81 -25.38 26.18
N ILE A 232 12.62 -26.34 25.74
CA ILE A 232 12.19 -27.39 24.82
C ILE A 232 11.11 -28.29 25.42
N LYS A 233 11.27 -28.68 26.68
CA LYS A 233 10.27 -29.44 27.41
C LYS A 233 8.95 -28.69 27.48
N LYS A 234 8.98 -27.40 27.82
CA LYS A 234 7.79 -26.52 27.83
C LYS A 234 7.10 -26.49 26.48
N VAL A 235 7.84 -26.29 25.38
CA VAL A 235 7.28 -26.26 24.02
C VAL A 235 6.66 -27.60 23.63
N PHE A 236 7.29 -28.73 23.97
CA PHE A 236 6.72 -30.05 23.70
C PHE A 236 5.46 -30.33 24.51
N ASP A 237 5.43 -29.93 25.79
CA ASP A 237 4.26 -30.09 26.65
C ASP A 237 3.09 -29.22 26.16
N GLU A 238 3.34 -27.98 25.74
CA GLU A 238 2.34 -27.08 25.15
C GLU A 238 1.76 -27.62 23.83
N ASN A 239 2.61 -28.16 22.95
CA ASN A 239 2.18 -28.70 21.66
C ASN A 239 1.46 -30.06 21.78
N ARG A 240 1.76 -30.86 22.82
CA ARG A 240 0.98 -32.06 23.15
C ARG A 240 -0.46 -31.75 23.54
N LEU A 241 -0.69 -30.57 24.12
CA LEU A 241 -2.01 -30.09 24.54
C LEU A 241 -2.77 -29.35 23.43
N THR A 242 -2.06 -28.87 22.39
CA THR A 242 -2.62 -28.03 21.33
C THR A 242 -2.42 -28.65 19.94
N ILE A 243 -2.94 -29.86 19.76
CA ILE A 243 -3.06 -30.46 18.43
C ILE A 243 -4.20 -29.72 17.70
N HIS A 244 -3.93 -28.55 17.11
CA HIS A 244 -4.39 -28.16 15.76
C HIS A 244 -4.36 -26.66 15.38
N ASN A 245 -4.27 -25.66 16.28
CA ASN A 245 -4.65 -24.27 15.89
C ASN A 245 -3.68 -23.12 16.28
N SER A 246 -2.40 -23.35 16.54
CA SER A 246 -1.46 -22.21 16.71
C SER A 246 -1.18 -21.53 15.36
N PRO A 247 -1.29 -20.18 15.23
CA PRO A 247 -0.96 -19.45 14.01
C PRO A 247 0.47 -19.73 13.52
N THR A 248 1.42 -19.89 14.44
CA THR A 248 2.80 -20.27 14.09
C THR A 248 2.86 -21.70 13.55
N ASN A 249 2.05 -22.63 14.07
CA ASN A 249 1.97 -24.00 13.53
C ASN A 249 1.35 -24.07 12.13
N LEU A 250 0.36 -23.23 11.83
CA LEU A 250 -0.21 -23.12 10.49
C LEU A 250 0.80 -22.52 9.51
N PHE A 251 1.52 -21.47 9.94
CA PHE A 251 2.55 -20.82 9.11
C PHE A 251 3.78 -21.72 8.89
N LEU A 252 4.26 -22.42 9.93
CA LEU A 252 5.33 -23.42 9.81
C LEU A 252 4.91 -24.57 8.88
N LYS A 253 3.66 -25.02 8.96
CA LYS A 253 3.13 -26.05 8.04
C LYS A 253 3.05 -25.56 6.60
N SER A 254 2.63 -24.32 6.36
CA SER A 254 2.57 -23.76 5.01
C SER A 254 3.95 -23.43 4.44
N PHE A 255 4.89 -22.98 5.28
CA PHE A 255 6.22 -22.53 4.86
C PHE A 255 7.19 -23.68 4.62
N PHE A 256 7.20 -24.72 5.46
CA PHE A 256 8.05 -25.90 5.25
C PHE A 256 7.45 -26.95 4.27
N GLY A 257 6.27 -26.67 3.70
CA GLY A 257 5.64 -27.41 2.60
C GLY A 257 5.10 -28.82 2.90
N GLU A 258 4.29 -29.35 1.96
CA GLU A 258 3.75 -30.74 1.94
C GLU A 258 4.84 -31.82 1.80
N ASN A 259 6.09 -31.45 1.53
CA ASN A 259 7.22 -32.39 1.49
C ASN A 259 7.58 -32.95 2.86
N MET A 260 6.97 -32.43 3.93
CA MET A 260 6.90 -33.15 5.19
C MET A 260 5.92 -34.31 5.09
N LYS A 261 6.42 -35.49 4.71
CA LYS A 261 5.90 -36.75 5.27
C LYS A 261 6.11 -36.70 6.78
N THR A 262 5.28 -35.94 7.49
CA THR A 262 5.28 -35.88 8.95
C THR A 262 5.02 -37.30 9.44
N HIS A 263 6.04 -37.93 10.02
CA HIS A 263 5.79 -39.12 10.82
C HIS A 263 4.97 -38.65 12.05
N LYS A 264 3.64 -38.83 11.95
CA LYS A 264 2.68 -38.66 13.05
C LYS A 264 2.66 -37.27 13.72
N GLY A 265 2.76 -36.18 12.95
CA GLY A 265 2.41 -34.83 13.45
C GLY A 265 3.28 -34.26 14.60
N ASN A 266 4.49 -34.78 14.83
CA ASN A 266 5.39 -34.26 15.87
C ASN A 266 6.32 -33.17 15.32
N ILE A 267 6.41 -32.04 16.03
CA ILE A 267 7.37 -30.95 15.78
C ILE A 267 8.81 -31.45 15.98
N THR A 268 9.74 -31.03 15.12
CA THR A 268 11.18 -31.30 15.30
C THR A 268 11.80 -30.33 16.32
N LEU A 269 12.96 -30.70 16.86
CA LEU A 269 13.76 -29.87 17.77
C LEU A 269 14.16 -28.57 17.09
N TRP A 270 14.54 -28.63 15.81
CA TRP A 270 14.81 -27.45 15.00
C TRP A 270 13.60 -26.52 14.94
N GLN A 271 12.42 -27.07 14.61
CA GLN A 271 11.17 -26.30 14.57
C GLN A 271 10.82 -25.71 15.95
N SER A 272 11.11 -26.41 17.05
CA SER A 272 10.92 -25.86 18.40
C SER A 272 11.86 -24.69 18.70
N TYR A 273 13.12 -24.75 18.26
CA TYR A 273 14.03 -23.61 18.36
C TYR A 273 13.54 -22.42 17.54
N VAL A 274 13.14 -22.66 16.28
CA VAL A 274 12.63 -21.63 15.36
C VAL A 274 11.36 -21.00 15.91
N ASP A 275 10.38 -21.78 16.40
CA ASP A 275 9.13 -21.25 16.99
C ASP A 275 9.40 -20.41 18.25
N SER A 276 10.26 -20.91 19.14
CA SER A 276 10.63 -20.17 20.36
C SER A 276 11.32 -18.84 20.02
N CYS A 277 12.19 -18.87 19.02
CA CYS A 277 12.89 -17.70 18.53
C CYS A 277 11.94 -16.71 17.86
N TYR A 278 11.03 -17.20 17.02
CA TYR A 278 10.00 -16.39 16.38
C TYR A 278 9.17 -15.63 17.42
N LYS A 279 8.75 -16.28 18.50
CA LYS A 279 8.00 -15.63 19.59
C LYS A 279 8.78 -14.52 20.30
N ILE A 280 10.11 -14.63 20.36
CA ILE A 280 11.00 -13.61 20.95
C ILE A 280 11.23 -12.45 19.97
N LEU A 281 11.45 -12.75 18.69
CA LEU A 281 11.72 -11.76 17.66
C LEU A 281 10.46 -11.01 17.21
N PHE A 282 9.31 -11.69 17.19
CA PHE A 282 8.02 -11.19 16.73
C PHE A 282 6.93 -11.38 17.81
N PRO A 283 7.08 -10.72 18.98
CA PRO A 283 6.11 -10.84 20.06
C PRO A 283 4.75 -10.27 19.64
N ALA A 284 3.67 -10.88 20.14
CA ALA A 284 2.30 -10.49 19.78
C ALA A 284 1.91 -9.05 20.18
N ASN A 285 2.67 -8.44 21.10
CA ASN A 285 2.45 -7.06 21.54
C ASN A 285 3.01 -6.02 20.55
N ASN A 286 3.82 -6.44 19.57
CA ASN A 286 4.54 -5.58 18.61
C ASN A 286 5.38 -4.46 19.26
N LYS A 287 5.85 -4.63 20.49
CA LYS A 287 6.63 -3.60 21.23
C LYS A 287 8.12 -3.92 21.38
N ASP A 288 8.46 -5.19 21.36
CA ASP A 288 9.83 -5.67 21.59
C ASP A 288 10.33 -6.45 20.36
N GLY A 289 11.49 -7.09 20.47
CA GLY A 289 12.04 -7.90 19.39
C GLY A 289 12.47 -7.04 18.21
N VAL A 290 12.12 -7.44 16.98
CA VAL A 290 12.50 -6.68 15.78
C VAL A 290 11.69 -5.39 15.60
N PHE A 291 10.54 -5.29 16.28
CA PHE A 291 9.66 -4.13 16.15
C PHE A 291 10.30 -2.83 16.64
N VAL A 292 11.34 -2.91 17.49
CA VAL A 292 12.13 -1.75 17.93
C VAL A 292 12.83 -1.03 16.77
N PHE A 293 13.04 -1.71 15.64
CA PHE A 293 13.70 -1.14 14.45
C PHE A 293 12.72 -0.68 13.37
N VAL A 294 11.44 -1.07 13.46
CA VAL A 294 10.41 -0.62 12.49
C VAL A 294 10.25 0.92 12.50
N PRO A 295 10.33 1.62 13.65
CA PRO A 295 10.31 3.08 13.68
C PRO A 295 11.41 3.76 12.84
N LEU A 296 12.55 3.11 12.59
CA LEU A 296 13.59 3.68 11.71
C LEU A 296 13.07 3.91 10.29
N TYR A 297 12.29 2.96 9.77
CA TYR A 297 11.65 3.09 8.47
C TYR A 297 10.64 4.24 8.49
N ARG A 298 9.75 4.27 9.50
CA ARG A 298 8.74 5.33 9.64
C ARG A 298 9.38 6.71 9.68
N GLN A 299 10.37 6.91 10.54
CA GLN A 299 11.07 8.18 10.67
C GLN A 299 11.70 8.59 9.34
N THR A 300 12.34 7.65 8.62
CA THR A 300 12.94 7.89 7.30
C THR A 300 11.90 8.40 6.28
N ILE A 301 10.71 7.82 6.26
CA ILE A 301 9.65 8.16 5.30
C ILE A 301 8.86 9.42 5.72
N GLU A 302 8.60 9.60 7.01
CA GLU A 302 7.90 10.77 7.55
C GLU A 302 8.74 12.04 7.41
N GLU A 303 10.06 11.98 7.64
CA GLU A 303 10.99 13.09 7.38
C GLU A 303 11.02 13.48 5.89
N ALA A 304 10.83 12.51 5.00
CA ALA A 304 10.69 12.78 3.58
C ALA A 304 9.39 13.52 3.25
N GLY A 305 8.36 13.53 4.12
CA GLY A 305 7.12 14.28 3.87
C GLY A 305 6.35 13.78 2.64
N LEU A 306 6.37 12.48 2.38
CA LEU A 306 5.66 11.85 1.25
C LEU A 306 4.16 11.78 1.53
N ALA A 307 3.46 12.85 1.17
CA ALA A 307 2.07 13.08 1.59
C ALA A 307 1.00 12.21 0.89
N PHE A 308 1.41 11.18 0.14
CA PHE A 308 0.53 10.20 -0.52
C PHE A 308 0.94 8.76 -0.21
N TRP A 309 1.82 8.58 0.78
CA TRP A 309 2.34 7.29 1.17
C TRP A 309 1.57 6.77 2.39
N ASP A 310 0.98 5.58 2.27
CA ASP A 310 0.38 4.91 3.42
C ASP A 310 1.49 4.22 4.23
N VAL A 311 2.04 4.97 5.19
CA VAL A 311 3.14 4.49 6.04
C VAL A 311 2.71 3.28 6.87
N GLU A 312 1.44 3.22 7.31
CA GLU A 312 0.95 2.11 8.12
C GLU A 312 0.87 0.81 7.32
N GLU A 313 0.43 0.87 6.07
CA GLU A 313 0.39 -0.31 5.21
C GLU A 313 1.79 -0.78 4.82
N ASP A 314 2.71 0.16 4.58
CA ASP A 314 4.10 -0.17 4.31
C ASP A 314 4.82 -0.78 5.51
N GLU A 315 4.53 -0.33 6.72
CA GLU A 315 5.05 -0.98 7.93
C GLU A 315 4.57 -2.44 8.04
N LYS A 316 3.32 -2.72 7.70
CA LYS A 316 2.81 -4.10 7.66
C LYS A 316 3.54 -4.92 6.61
N GLU A 317 3.78 -4.36 5.43
CA GLU A 317 4.57 -5.01 4.36
C GLU A 317 6.01 -5.29 4.82
N LEU A 318 6.67 -4.31 5.45
CA LEU A 318 8.01 -4.46 6.01
C LEU A 318 8.07 -5.56 7.08
N VAL A 319 7.12 -5.56 8.02
CA VAL A 319 7.02 -6.60 9.05
C VAL A 319 6.80 -7.97 8.43
N GLN A 320 5.99 -8.07 7.37
CA GLN A 320 5.80 -9.33 6.67
C GLN A 320 7.09 -9.79 5.98
N LYS A 321 7.83 -8.89 5.31
CA LYS A 321 9.15 -9.19 4.72
C LYS A 321 10.16 -9.67 5.76
N LEU A 322 10.18 -9.06 6.94
CA LEU A 322 11.02 -9.51 8.06
C LEU A 322 10.64 -10.94 8.49
N LYS A 323 9.34 -11.23 8.65
CA LYS A 323 8.87 -12.59 9.01
C LYS A 323 9.24 -13.61 7.95
N ASP A 324 8.97 -13.32 6.68
CA ASP A 324 9.24 -14.24 5.57
C ASP A 324 10.74 -14.51 5.44
N SER A 325 11.57 -13.47 5.57
CA SER A 325 13.02 -13.61 5.56
C SER A 325 13.56 -14.37 6.76
N PHE A 326 12.94 -14.24 7.93
CA PHE A 326 13.29 -15.04 9.10
C PHE A 326 13.12 -16.52 8.77
N PHE A 327 11.96 -16.95 8.29
CA PHE A 327 11.74 -18.38 8.03
C PHE A 327 12.64 -18.93 6.90
N SER A 328 12.83 -18.19 5.81
CA SER A 328 13.73 -18.61 4.72
C SER A 328 15.18 -18.79 5.19
N THR A 329 15.60 -18.01 6.20
CA THR A 329 16.94 -18.09 6.80
C THR A 329 17.15 -19.41 7.56
N PHE A 330 16.10 -19.99 8.15
CA PHE A 330 16.16 -21.26 8.89
C PHE A 330 15.74 -22.49 8.08
N GLU A 331 15.15 -22.30 6.90
CA GLU A 331 14.62 -23.38 6.07
C GLU A 331 15.70 -24.33 5.55
N ASN A 332 16.83 -23.77 5.10
CA ASN A 332 17.89 -24.52 4.43
C ASN A 332 18.83 -25.27 5.39
N SER A 333 18.50 -25.34 6.69
CA SER A 333 19.30 -26.12 7.63
C SER A 333 19.09 -27.61 7.42
N LYS A 334 20.19 -28.37 7.47
CA LYS A 334 20.12 -29.85 7.47
C LYS A 334 19.32 -30.41 8.65
N TYR A 335 19.11 -29.64 9.72
CA TYR A 335 18.34 -30.05 10.90
C TYR A 335 16.83 -29.86 10.74
N ALA A 336 16.37 -29.13 9.71
CA ALA A 336 14.95 -28.81 9.52
C ALA A 336 14.08 -30.06 9.38
N CYS A 337 14.62 -31.11 8.77
CA CYS A 337 13.91 -32.36 8.50
C CYS A 337 14.30 -33.52 9.44
N LEU A 338 15.15 -33.29 10.45
CA LEU A 338 15.59 -34.37 11.34
C LEU A 338 14.51 -34.73 12.37
N VAL A 339 14.18 -36.02 12.41
CA VAL A 339 13.28 -36.57 13.41
C VAL A 339 13.90 -36.41 14.79
N THR A 340 13.09 -35.89 15.71
CA THR A 340 13.54 -35.61 17.08
C THR A 340 13.25 -36.79 17.99
N PRO A 341 14.27 -37.32 18.70
CA PRO A 341 14.05 -38.35 19.69
C PRO A 341 13.31 -37.78 20.90
N VAL A 342 12.59 -38.63 21.63
CA VAL A 342 11.95 -38.24 22.88
C VAL A 342 13.00 -38.25 23.99
N PHE A 343 13.29 -37.07 24.54
CA PHE A 343 14.22 -36.94 25.67
C PHE A 343 13.49 -37.19 26.99
N LYS A 344 14.01 -38.08 27.84
CA LYS A 344 13.44 -38.37 29.17
C LYS A 344 13.86 -37.35 30.22
N ASN A 345 15.07 -36.82 30.09
CA ASN A 345 15.67 -35.85 31.01
C ASN A 345 16.69 -34.95 30.30
N GLU A 346 17.24 -34.00 31.04
CA GLU A 346 18.24 -33.04 30.55
C GLU A 346 19.54 -33.72 30.12
N ASP A 347 20.02 -34.72 30.87
CA ASP A 347 21.25 -35.45 30.54
C ASP A 347 21.17 -36.14 29.18
N GLU A 348 20.03 -36.77 28.87
CA GLU A 348 19.79 -37.41 27.57
C GLU A 348 19.76 -36.37 26.45
N TYR A 349 19.14 -35.22 26.69
CA TYR A 349 19.11 -34.11 25.75
C TYR A 349 20.51 -33.57 25.45
N GLU A 350 21.31 -33.26 26.49
CA GLU A 350 22.68 -32.78 26.32
C GLU A 350 23.58 -33.81 25.62
N LYS A 351 23.45 -35.10 25.97
CA LYS A 351 24.20 -36.17 25.32
C LYS A 351 23.93 -36.24 23.82
N ASN A 352 22.67 -36.12 23.41
CA ASN A 352 22.28 -36.15 21.99
C ASN A 352 22.84 -34.95 21.19
N LEU A 353 23.12 -33.84 21.86
CA LEU A 353 23.62 -32.61 21.24
C LEU A 353 25.15 -32.52 21.21
N ALA A 354 25.83 -33.18 22.17
CA ALA A 354 27.27 -33.10 22.36
C ALA A 354 28.06 -34.23 21.68
N ASP A 355 27.46 -35.40 21.47
CA ASP A 355 28.13 -36.56 20.86
C ASP A 355 28.17 -36.44 19.33
N LYS A 356 29.37 -36.40 18.76
CA LYS A 356 29.64 -36.30 17.32
C LYS A 356 28.99 -37.40 16.48
N ASN A 357 28.66 -38.54 17.09
CA ASN A 357 28.03 -39.66 16.39
C ASN A 357 26.50 -39.53 16.30
N GLN A 358 25.90 -38.55 16.98
CA GLN A 358 24.46 -38.32 16.98
C GLN A 358 24.06 -37.41 15.82
N SER A 359 22.87 -37.63 15.26
CA SER A 359 22.33 -36.81 14.16
C SER A 359 22.09 -35.35 14.54
N LEU A 360 21.90 -35.06 15.83
CA LEU A 360 21.66 -33.72 16.37
C LEU A 360 22.94 -32.99 16.76
N TYR A 361 24.12 -33.60 16.59
CA TYR A 361 25.38 -32.98 16.93
C TYR A 361 25.58 -31.64 16.23
N GLY A 362 25.80 -30.58 17.00
CA GLY A 362 26.07 -29.23 16.46
C GLY A 362 24.83 -28.42 16.07
N ILE A 363 23.62 -28.92 16.32
CA ILE A 363 22.36 -28.19 16.03
C ILE A 363 22.31 -26.82 16.73
N ARG A 364 22.77 -26.72 17.98
CA ARG A 364 22.83 -25.44 18.72
C ARG A 364 23.77 -24.44 18.07
N ALA A 365 24.95 -24.89 17.67
CA ALA A 365 25.95 -24.02 17.04
C ALA A 365 25.44 -23.48 15.71
N GLU A 366 24.80 -24.34 14.89
CA GLU A 366 24.19 -23.91 13.64
C GLU A 366 23.02 -22.95 13.88
N PHE A 367 22.14 -23.26 14.84
CA PHE A 367 21.03 -22.38 15.22
C PHE A 367 21.52 -21.00 15.66
N SER A 368 22.46 -20.94 16.61
CA SER A 368 23.05 -19.68 17.09
C SER A 368 23.71 -18.89 15.97
N ARG A 369 24.44 -19.56 15.07
CA ARG A 369 25.09 -18.91 13.92
C ARG A 369 24.06 -18.27 13.00
N ILE A 370 23.00 -19.01 12.64
CA ILE A 370 21.93 -18.52 11.76
C ILE A 370 21.17 -17.37 12.43
N LEU A 371 20.82 -17.52 13.71
CA LEU A 371 20.17 -16.46 14.49
C LEU A 371 21.03 -15.20 14.55
N ASN A 372 22.30 -15.33 14.91
CA ASN A 372 23.24 -14.21 14.99
C ASN A 372 23.33 -13.48 13.64
N SER A 373 23.39 -14.22 12.54
CA SER A 373 23.44 -13.65 11.19
C SER A 373 22.17 -12.88 10.85
N TYR A 374 21.00 -13.46 11.12
CA TYR A 374 19.72 -12.82 10.85
C TYR A 374 19.56 -11.53 11.65
N VAL A 375 19.83 -11.57 12.95
CA VAL A 375 19.58 -10.41 13.83
C VAL A 375 20.60 -9.29 13.58
N LYS A 376 21.89 -9.60 13.37
CA LYS A 376 22.92 -8.57 13.15
C LYS A 376 22.88 -7.96 11.76
N ASN A 377 22.65 -8.76 10.73
CA ASN A 377 22.81 -8.33 9.34
C ASN A 377 21.49 -8.41 8.55
N GLY A 378 20.68 -9.44 8.80
CA GLY A 378 19.44 -9.68 8.06
C GLY A 378 18.42 -8.56 8.25
N ILE A 379 18.11 -8.21 9.50
CA ILE A 379 17.12 -7.18 9.83
C ILE A 379 17.44 -5.85 9.12
N ILE A 380 18.66 -5.36 9.28
CA ILE A 380 19.07 -4.11 8.67
C ILE A 380 19.06 -4.16 7.15
N SER A 381 19.57 -5.25 6.55
CA SER A 381 19.56 -5.42 5.10
C SER A 381 18.14 -5.38 4.53
N ILE A 382 17.16 -5.93 5.25
CA ILE A 382 15.75 -5.92 4.83
C ILE A 382 15.19 -4.49 4.92
N ILE A 383 15.46 -3.76 6.00
CA ILE A 383 15.01 -2.38 6.15
C ILE A 383 15.62 -1.48 5.06
N GLN A 384 16.93 -1.58 4.83
CA GLN A 384 17.62 -0.83 3.77
C GLN A 384 17.08 -1.18 2.38
N GLY A 385 16.90 -2.47 2.08
CA GLY A 385 16.33 -2.92 0.82
C GLY A 385 14.91 -2.39 0.62
N PHE A 386 14.09 -2.37 1.67
CA PHE A 386 12.74 -1.84 1.62
C PHE A 386 12.71 -0.33 1.32
N VAL A 387 13.58 0.46 1.96
CA VAL A 387 13.72 1.88 1.65
C VAL A 387 14.22 2.10 0.22
N GLN A 388 15.19 1.31 -0.25
CA GLN A 388 15.68 1.37 -1.63
C GLN A 388 14.56 1.11 -2.65
N GLU A 389 13.73 0.09 -2.42
CA GLU A 389 12.58 -0.21 -3.29
C GLU A 389 11.62 0.98 -3.37
N ARG A 390 11.37 1.67 -2.25
CA ARG A 390 10.49 2.85 -2.23
C ARG A 390 11.13 4.04 -2.95
N TYR A 391 12.43 4.24 -2.77
CA TYR A 391 13.19 5.24 -3.53
C TYR A 391 13.09 5.00 -5.05
N GLU A 392 13.35 3.79 -5.53
CA GLU A 392 13.27 3.47 -6.96
C GLU A 392 11.86 3.66 -7.51
N ARG A 393 10.83 3.30 -6.72
CA ARG A 393 9.43 3.53 -7.09
C ARG A 393 9.13 5.02 -7.27
N LEU A 394 9.59 5.87 -6.37
CA LEU A 394 9.41 7.32 -6.44
C LEU A 394 10.19 7.93 -7.61
N ARG A 395 11.41 7.46 -7.84
CA ARG A 395 12.22 7.86 -8.98
C ARG A 395 11.55 7.51 -10.30
N GLY A 396 10.92 6.34 -10.39
CA GLY A 396 10.13 5.91 -11.55
C GLY A 396 8.88 6.75 -11.82
N LEU A 397 8.38 7.51 -10.84
CA LEU A 397 7.30 8.48 -11.05
C LEU A 397 7.79 9.82 -11.63
N LEU A 398 9.10 10.09 -11.59
CA LEU A 398 9.71 11.29 -12.17
C LEU A 398 10.18 11.11 -13.62
N SER A 399 10.38 9.87 -14.06
CA SER A 399 10.76 9.48 -15.42
C SER A 399 9.55 9.38 -16.34
#